data_AF-A0A7Z9UE95-F1
#
_entry.id   AF-A0A7Z9UE95-F1
#
_cell.length_a   1.000
_cell.length_b   1.000
_cell.length_c   1.000
_cell.angle_alpha   90.00
_cell.angle_beta   90.00
_cell.angle_gamma   90.00
#
_symmetry.space_group_name_H-M   'P 1'
#
loop_
_entity.id
_entity.type
_entity.pdbx_description
1 polymer ?
#
loop_
_entity_poly.entity_id
_entity_poly.type
_entity_poly.pdbx_seq_one_letter_code
_entity_poly.pdbx_strand_id
1 'polypeptide(L)'
;HNTLHAFEHLHFEEAVVEAAKLFDTEPFPTEAFFKKQWEDGRITVEDLDSVLPQDDEQLSTGDWTRREFRLFRLQQFLPVAAPAKVKYEITEGGCLEKIHPAVSEEARKSLLDCGEEAHTLKALWEGLSKELSPQRIPQDDSKKKLVAQTVHPLMIRFCGVYLDQGIAYWPILREGGFYRTFLSLFSQSAGPVLPWMKGLKERLQCQIAERWNAEKALEQALRQLGYRAEQWEQACLDRALALRGWAGMIHQLEHRPDLAPIAAPPCRLIDYLAVYFQLEAHLDTRYPQANRKNFPRHEKNLSLLHEAFLLAQFAGLGPNSFGQPQDYKDFLDEVAGFHEIERRRYLFLAYEHHYVISVLDSLRGHHEQGKYRRSKAPR
;
A
#
# COMPACT_ATOMS: atom_id res chain seq x y z
N HIS A 1 -19.33 -10.03 1.43
CA HIS A 1 -18.59 -10.55 0.28
C HIS A 1 -17.11 -10.58 0.67
N ASN A 2 -16.42 -11.71 0.50
CA ASN A 2 -14.99 -11.82 0.85
C ASN A 2 -14.16 -11.12 -0.24
N THR A 3 -13.42 -10.07 0.12
CA THR A 3 -12.58 -9.29 -0.81
C THR A 3 -11.39 -10.09 -1.34
N LEU A 4 -11.03 -11.20 -0.69
CA LEU A 4 -9.97 -12.11 -1.12
C LEU A 4 -10.45 -13.23 -2.05
N HIS A 5 -11.75 -13.30 -2.40
CA HIS A 5 -12.28 -14.38 -3.25
C HIS A 5 -11.54 -14.50 -4.60
N ALA A 6 -11.08 -13.37 -5.17
CA ALA A 6 -10.29 -13.35 -6.39
C ALA A 6 -8.89 -13.98 -6.24
N PHE A 7 -8.43 -14.18 -5.02
CA PHE A 7 -7.10 -14.67 -4.66
C PHE A 7 -7.14 -16.03 -3.94
N GLU A 8 -8.29 -16.75 -3.97
CA GLU A 8 -8.47 -18.05 -3.30
C GLU A 8 -7.52 -19.14 -3.80
N HIS A 9 -6.89 -18.94 -4.95
CA HIS A 9 -5.88 -19.83 -5.51
C HIS A 9 -4.47 -19.63 -4.92
N LEU A 10 -4.26 -18.57 -4.12
CA LEU A 10 -2.98 -18.27 -3.47
C LEU A 10 -3.01 -18.69 -2.00
N HIS A 11 -1.83 -18.92 -1.41
CA HIS A 11 -1.72 -19.05 0.04
C HIS A 11 -2.12 -17.74 0.72
N PHE A 12 -2.70 -17.82 1.93
CA PHE A 12 -3.30 -16.66 2.60
C PHE A 12 -2.37 -15.45 2.68
N GLU A 13 -1.10 -15.65 3.03
CA GLU A 13 -0.09 -14.59 3.13
C GLU A 13 0.19 -13.91 1.78
N GLU A 14 0.24 -14.69 0.70
CA GLU A 14 0.44 -14.18 -0.65
C GLU A 14 -0.82 -13.45 -1.14
N ALA A 15 -2.00 -14.02 -0.84
CA ALA A 15 -3.29 -13.46 -1.19
C ALA A 15 -3.48 -12.07 -0.59
N VAL A 16 -3.16 -11.87 0.70
CA VAL A 16 -3.31 -10.57 1.34
C VAL A 16 -2.31 -9.54 0.82
N VAL A 17 -1.07 -9.95 0.49
CA VAL A 17 -0.06 -9.06 -0.09
C VAL A 17 -0.42 -8.64 -1.52
N GLU A 18 -0.89 -9.57 -2.36
CA GLU A 18 -1.35 -9.23 -3.72
C GLU A 18 -2.63 -8.39 -3.69
N ALA A 19 -3.58 -8.70 -2.81
CA ALA A 19 -4.77 -7.89 -2.60
C ALA A 19 -4.42 -6.49 -2.09
N ALA A 20 -3.44 -6.36 -1.18
CA ALA A 20 -2.95 -5.07 -0.71
C ALA A 20 -2.38 -4.21 -1.84
N LYS A 21 -1.57 -4.79 -2.74
CA LYS A 21 -1.06 -4.09 -3.93
C LYS A 21 -2.17 -3.58 -4.83
N LEU A 22 -3.22 -4.39 -5.04
CA LEU A 22 -4.33 -4.04 -5.93
C LEU A 22 -5.28 -3.01 -5.32
N PHE A 23 -5.59 -3.17 -4.04
CA PHE A 23 -6.62 -2.40 -3.34
C PHE A 23 -6.06 -1.27 -2.47
N ASP A 24 -4.74 -1.07 -2.42
CA ASP A 24 -4.06 -0.06 -1.58
C ASP A 24 -4.54 -0.15 -0.13
N THR A 25 -4.47 -1.37 0.41
CA THR A 25 -4.88 -1.70 1.78
C THR A 25 -3.70 -2.29 2.55
N GLU A 26 -3.78 -2.28 3.87
CA GLU A 26 -2.76 -2.89 4.73
C GLU A 26 -2.97 -4.41 4.78
N PRO A 27 -2.00 -5.24 4.34
CA PRO A 27 -2.15 -6.70 4.32
C PRO A 27 -2.12 -7.33 5.71
N PHE A 28 -1.44 -6.68 6.66
CA PHE A 28 -1.24 -7.14 8.02
C PHE A 28 -1.46 -5.98 9.01
N PRO A 29 -1.78 -6.27 10.29
CA PRO A 29 -1.79 -5.26 11.35
C PRO A 29 -0.49 -4.45 11.43
N THR A 30 -0.56 -3.26 12.02
CA THR A 30 0.61 -2.39 12.17
C THR A 30 1.62 -2.95 13.17
N GLU A 31 2.89 -2.55 13.06
CA GLU A 31 3.91 -2.94 14.06
C GLU A 31 3.53 -2.49 15.48
N ALA A 32 2.77 -1.39 15.63
CA ALA A 32 2.25 -0.95 16.93
C ALA A 32 1.24 -1.95 17.55
N PHE A 33 0.42 -2.61 16.72
CA PHE A 33 -0.45 -3.68 17.18
C PHE A 33 0.39 -4.86 17.69
N PHE A 34 1.40 -5.29 16.93
CA PHE A 34 2.26 -6.41 17.30
C PHE A 34 3.13 -6.10 18.52
N LYS A 35 3.59 -4.86 18.69
CA LYS A 35 4.27 -4.41 19.91
C LYS A 35 3.41 -4.65 21.15
N LYS A 36 2.12 -4.33 21.07
CA LYS A 36 1.19 -4.60 22.16
C LYS A 36 1.03 -6.10 22.41
N GLN A 37 0.94 -6.92 21.36
CA GLN A 37 0.83 -8.37 21.52
C GLN A 37 2.11 -9.00 22.10
N TRP A 38 3.28 -8.44 21.79
CA TRP A 38 4.55 -8.77 22.41
C TRP A 38 4.55 -8.44 23.91
N GLU A 39 4.15 -7.22 24.28
CA GLU A 39 4.00 -6.79 25.69
C GLU A 39 2.98 -7.64 26.47
N ASP A 40 1.92 -8.10 25.79
CA ASP A 40 0.90 -9.00 26.34
C ASP A 40 1.37 -10.48 26.43
N GLY A 41 2.59 -10.80 25.96
CA GLY A 41 3.16 -12.14 25.96
C GLY A 41 2.53 -13.11 24.95
N ARG A 42 1.80 -12.60 23.96
CA ARG A 42 1.16 -13.38 22.88
C ARG A 42 2.07 -13.63 21.68
N ILE A 43 3.24 -13.02 21.69
CA ILE A 43 4.33 -13.28 20.74
C ILE A 43 5.56 -13.43 21.61
N THR A 44 6.25 -14.56 21.53
CA THR A 44 7.53 -14.76 22.23
C THR A 44 8.71 -14.81 21.26
N VAL A 45 9.92 -14.81 21.79
CA VAL A 45 11.14 -14.97 20.99
C VAL A 45 11.13 -16.33 20.29
N GLU A 46 10.68 -17.38 20.98
CA GLU A 46 10.59 -18.74 20.45
C GLU A 46 9.59 -18.84 19.28
N ASP A 47 8.48 -18.10 19.36
CA ASP A 47 7.51 -18.02 18.25
C ASP A 47 8.14 -17.38 17.01
N LEU A 48 8.88 -16.27 17.19
CA LEU A 48 9.60 -15.63 16.08
C LEU A 48 10.69 -16.53 15.50
N ASP A 49 11.46 -17.20 16.35
CA ASP A 49 12.52 -18.12 15.93
C ASP A 49 11.95 -19.28 15.11
N SER A 50 10.76 -19.77 15.47
CA SER A 50 10.09 -20.89 14.80
C SER A 50 9.57 -20.56 13.40
N VAL A 51 9.19 -19.29 13.15
CA VAL A 51 8.59 -18.88 11.86
C VAL A 51 9.60 -18.27 10.90
N LEU A 52 10.75 -17.81 11.39
CA LEU A 52 11.81 -17.31 10.53
C LEU A 52 12.49 -18.46 9.75
N PRO A 53 12.74 -18.29 8.44
CA PRO A 53 13.46 -19.29 7.67
C PRO A 53 14.90 -19.44 8.18
N GLN A 54 15.46 -20.64 7.99
CA GLN A 54 16.90 -20.86 8.23
C GLN A 54 17.71 -20.06 7.21
N ASP A 55 18.59 -19.18 7.70
CA ASP A 55 19.49 -18.36 6.88
C ASP A 55 20.76 -18.06 7.68
N ASP A 56 21.76 -18.93 7.52
CA ASP A 56 23.04 -18.88 8.21
C ASP A 56 24.08 -18.03 7.46
N GLU A 57 23.66 -17.24 6.47
CA GLU A 57 24.55 -16.31 5.76
C GLU A 57 25.08 -15.26 6.76
N GLN A 58 26.41 -15.17 6.87
CA GLN A 58 27.06 -14.21 7.75
C GLN A 58 26.95 -12.81 7.17
N LEU A 59 26.54 -11.85 8.00
CA LEU A 59 26.55 -10.44 7.60
C LEU A 59 28.00 -9.93 7.58
N SER A 60 28.27 -8.94 6.73
CA SER A 60 29.58 -8.27 6.69
C SER A 60 29.83 -7.38 7.90
N THR A 61 28.80 -7.12 8.71
CA THR A 61 28.85 -6.27 9.90
C THR A 61 28.41 -7.04 11.14
N GLY A 62 29.27 -7.08 12.16
CA GLY A 62 29.05 -7.85 13.38
C GLY A 62 29.21 -9.36 13.19
N ASP A 63 29.18 -10.10 14.30
CA ASP A 63 29.31 -11.58 14.31
C ASP A 63 27.93 -12.25 14.25
N TRP A 64 27.08 -11.83 13.31
CA TRP A 64 25.67 -12.26 13.25
C TRP A 64 25.36 -12.91 11.90
N THR A 65 24.57 -13.98 11.93
CA THR A 65 23.88 -14.50 10.76
C THR A 65 22.72 -13.58 10.35
N ARG A 66 22.29 -13.66 9.09
CA ARG A 66 21.11 -12.94 8.60
C ARG A 66 19.86 -13.27 9.42
N ARG A 67 19.66 -14.54 9.78
CA ARG A 67 18.54 -14.97 10.64
C ARG A 67 18.59 -14.30 12.02
N GLU A 68 19.75 -14.29 12.68
CA GLU A 68 19.92 -13.65 13.99
C GLU A 68 19.64 -12.14 13.92
N PHE A 69 20.13 -11.47 12.87
CA PHE A 69 19.83 -10.05 12.65
C PHE A 69 18.34 -9.78 12.45
N ARG A 70 17.65 -10.60 11.66
CA ARG A 70 16.20 -10.46 11.44
C ARG A 70 15.40 -10.73 12.71
N LEU A 71 15.77 -11.76 13.48
CA LEU A 71 15.18 -12.05 14.78
C LEU A 71 15.38 -10.88 15.75
N PHE A 72 16.57 -10.30 15.78
CA PHE A 72 16.86 -9.08 16.53
C PHE A 72 15.97 -7.90 16.04
N ARG A 73 15.89 -7.67 14.73
CA ARG A 73 15.09 -6.58 14.14
C ARG A 73 13.61 -6.69 14.51
N LEU A 74 13.04 -7.91 14.55
CA LEU A 74 11.65 -8.15 14.91
C LEU A 74 11.33 -7.83 16.38
N GLN A 75 12.33 -7.86 17.25
CA GLN A 75 12.19 -7.48 18.66
C GLN A 75 12.28 -5.95 18.86
N GLN A 76 12.88 -5.23 17.91
CA GLN A 76 13.01 -3.77 17.96
C GLN A 76 11.83 -3.08 17.28
N PHE A 77 10.80 -2.69 18.04
CA PHE A 77 9.65 -1.93 17.52
C PHE A 77 9.96 -0.44 17.32
N LEU A 78 10.82 -0.14 16.34
CA LEU A 78 11.25 1.22 15.98
C LEU A 78 10.26 1.87 15.00
N PRO A 79 9.71 3.06 15.30
CA PRO A 79 8.85 3.76 14.36
C PRO A 79 9.70 4.30 13.19
N VAL A 80 9.48 3.79 11.98
CA VAL A 80 10.13 4.33 10.77
C VAL A 80 9.60 5.75 10.53
N ALA A 81 10.48 6.74 10.67
CA ALA A 81 10.11 8.14 10.53
C ALA A 81 9.95 8.52 9.04
N ALA A 82 8.92 9.32 8.73
CA ALA A 82 8.75 9.89 7.40
C ALA A 82 9.93 10.83 7.05
N PRO A 83 10.31 11.00 5.77
CA PRO A 83 11.50 11.77 5.39
C PRO A 83 11.52 13.22 5.92
N ALA A 84 10.36 13.86 6.04
CA ALA A 84 10.24 15.20 6.60
C ALA A 84 10.58 15.24 8.10
N LYS A 85 10.17 14.20 8.85
CA LYS A 85 10.49 14.05 10.27
C LYS A 85 11.97 13.75 10.46
N VAL A 86 12.55 12.87 9.63
CA VAL A 86 14.00 12.58 9.65
C VAL A 86 14.82 13.85 9.43
N LYS A 87 14.45 14.69 8.45
CA LYS A 87 15.13 15.99 8.23
C LYS A 87 15.12 16.87 9.46
N TYR A 88 13.97 16.96 10.14
CA TYR A 88 13.85 17.71 11.38
C TYR A 88 14.71 17.11 12.50
N GLU A 89 14.71 15.79 12.67
CA GLU A 89 15.51 15.10 13.69
C GLU A 89 17.02 15.33 13.52
N ILE A 90 17.49 15.39 12.27
CA ILE A 90 18.90 15.68 11.95
C ILE A 90 19.26 17.14 12.26
N THR A 91 18.39 18.10 11.90
CA THR A 91 18.72 19.53 12.04
C THR A 91 18.48 20.07 13.44
N GLU A 92 17.43 19.60 14.11
CA GLU A 92 16.90 20.18 15.37
C GLU A 92 16.72 19.13 16.47
N GLY A 93 16.59 17.85 16.14
CA GLY A 93 16.27 16.79 17.11
C GLY A 93 17.47 16.17 17.82
N GLY A 94 18.69 16.56 17.48
CA GLY A 94 19.92 16.07 18.13
C GLY A 94 20.18 14.56 17.94
N CYS A 95 19.60 13.92 16.91
CA CYS A 95 19.76 12.48 16.68
C CYS A 95 21.21 12.08 16.35
N LEU A 96 22.05 13.04 15.95
CA LEU A 96 23.49 12.87 15.71
C LEU A 96 24.36 13.26 16.91
N GLU A 97 23.75 13.70 18.01
CA GLU A 97 24.46 14.18 19.21
C GLU A 97 24.35 13.20 20.37
N LYS A 98 23.22 12.51 20.48
CA LYS A 98 22.92 11.57 21.57
C LYS A 98 22.39 10.25 21.03
N ILE A 99 22.85 9.16 21.62
CA ILE A 99 22.38 7.80 21.35
C ILE A 99 20.93 7.70 21.77
N HIS A 100 20.15 6.94 21.00
CA HIS A 100 18.73 6.75 21.28
C HIS A 100 18.53 6.16 22.70
N PRO A 101 17.61 6.72 23.53
CA PRO A 101 17.52 6.40 24.96
C PRO A 101 17.09 4.96 25.28
N ALA A 102 16.53 4.24 24.31
CA ALA A 102 16.14 2.83 24.46
C ALA A 102 17.25 1.83 24.08
N VAL A 103 18.44 2.30 23.71
CA VAL A 103 19.61 1.44 23.45
C VAL A 103 20.15 0.92 24.78
N SER A 104 20.41 -0.39 24.87
CA SER A 104 20.98 -1.01 26.06
C SER A 104 22.38 -0.47 26.38
N GLU A 105 22.78 -0.49 27.65
CA GLU A 105 24.11 -0.04 28.07
C GLU A 105 25.25 -0.89 27.47
N GLU A 106 25.01 -2.16 27.20
CA GLU A 106 25.93 -3.06 26.51
C GLU A 106 26.18 -2.60 25.07
N ALA A 107 25.11 -2.42 24.28
CA ALA A 107 25.19 -1.90 22.91
C ALA A 107 25.79 -0.49 22.87
N ARG A 108 25.49 0.35 23.86
CA ARG A 108 26.07 1.69 23.98
C ARG A 108 27.59 1.63 24.15
N LYS A 109 28.11 0.73 24.99
CA LYS A 109 29.55 0.52 25.16
C LYS A 109 30.21 0.00 23.89
N SER A 110 29.60 -1.00 23.23
CA SER A 110 30.11 -1.56 21.97
C SER A 110 30.14 -0.52 20.85
N LEU A 111 29.10 0.32 20.74
CA LEU A 111 29.05 1.38 19.73
C LEU A 111 30.11 2.46 19.96
N LEU A 112 30.33 2.82 21.22
CA LEU A 112 31.26 3.89 21.60
C LEU A 112 32.72 3.44 21.67
N ASP A 113 33.03 2.16 21.50
CA ASP A 113 34.33 1.45 21.55
C ASP A 113 35.55 2.26 22.05
N CYS A 114 35.91 3.41 21.44
CA CYS A 114 36.87 4.40 21.98
C CYS A 114 36.56 5.90 21.71
N GLY A 115 35.35 6.28 21.27
CA GLY A 115 35.03 7.62 20.73
C GLY A 115 34.05 8.47 21.55
N GLU A 116 34.07 9.78 21.31
CA GLU A 116 33.02 10.67 21.80
C GLU A 116 31.68 10.37 21.10
N GLU A 117 30.58 10.48 21.85
CA GLU A 117 29.23 10.08 21.41
C GLU A 117 28.81 10.79 20.12
N ALA A 118 28.87 12.11 20.08
CA ALA A 118 28.47 12.89 18.91
C ALA A 118 29.37 12.66 17.68
N HIS A 119 30.67 12.39 17.88
CA HIS A 119 31.58 12.11 16.77
C HIS A 119 31.27 10.75 16.14
N THR A 120 31.05 9.74 16.97
CA THR A 120 30.72 8.38 16.56
C THR A 120 29.43 8.34 15.75
N LEU A 121 28.39 9.01 16.23
CA LEU A 121 27.08 9.08 15.55
C LEU A 121 27.16 9.81 14.20
N LYS A 122 27.90 10.92 14.12
CA LYS A 122 28.12 11.65 12.86
C LYS A 122 28.87 10.79 11.84
N ALA A 123 29.95 10.13 12.26
CA ALA A 123 30.73 9.25 11.39
C ALA A 123 29.89 8.08 10.86
N LEU A 124 29.08 7.45 11.71
CA LEU A 124 28.16 6.38 11.33
C LEU A 124 27.12 6.86 10.31
N TRP A 125 26.49 8.01 10.57
CA TRP A 125 25.52 8.61 9.67
C TRP A 125 26.13 8.97 8.31
N GLU A 126 27.33 9.55 8.30
CA GLU A 126 28.04 9.90 7.07
C GLU A 126 28.41 8.67 6.24
N GLY A 127 28.89 7.60 6.90
CA GLY A 127 29.20 6.32 6.25
C GLY A 127 27.98 5.70 5.56
N LEU A 128 26.87 5.55 6.30
CA LEU A 128 25.61 5.03 5.75
C LEU A 128 25.07 5.94 4.64
N SER A 129 25.08 7.25 4.85
CA SER A 129 24.56 8.21 3.88
C SER A 129 25.36 8.15 2.58
N LYS A 130 26.68 7.99 2.64
CA LYS A 130 27.56 7.96 1.46
C LYS A 130 27.25 6.77 0.54
N GLU A 131 27.02 5.60 1.12
CA GLU A 131 26.80 4.36 0.37
C GLU A 131 25.33 4.15 -0.02
N LEU A 132 24.39 4.91 0.57
CA LEU A 132 23.00 4.89 0.17
C LEU A 132 22.82 5.45 -1.26
N SER A 133 22.51 4.52 -2.18
CA SER A 133 22.22 4.84 -3.56
C SER A 133 20.90 5.61 -3.70
N PRO A 134 20.87 6.74 -4.43
CA PRO A 134 19.63 7.45 -4.72
C PRO A 134 18.65 6.55 -5.46
N GLN A 135 17.41 6.53 -5.00
CA GLN A 135 16.34 5.77 -5.65
C GLN A 135 15.49 6.71 -6.49
N ARG A 136 14.94 6.17 -7.58
CA ARG A 136 13.99 6.89 -8.41
C ARG A 136 12.67 7.02 -7.64
N ILE A 137 12.28 8.25 -7.31
CA ILE A 137 10.97 8.48 -6.70
C ILE A 137 9.90 8.35 -7.80
N PRO A 138 8.80 7.59 -7.55
CA PRO A 138 7.61 7.66 -8.39
C PRO A 138 7.14 9.12 -8.47
N GLN A 139 7.24 9.72 -9.64
CA GLN A 139 6.84 11.11 -9.79
C GLN A 139 5.35 11.27 -9.49
N ASP A 140 5.01 12.38 -8.84
CA ASP A 140 3.62 12.85 -8.73
C ASP A 140 3.05 12.94 -10.15
N ASP A 141 2.26 11.94 -10.52
CA ASP A 141 1.67 11.80 -11.85
C ASP A 141 0.66 12.93 -11.98
N SER A 142 1.16 14.05 -12.49
CA SER A 142 0.41 15.31 -12.61
C SER A 142 -0.88 15.11 -13.41
N LYS A 143 -0.89 14.13 -14.33
CA LYS A 143 -2.08 13.71 -15.04
C LYS A 143 -3.05 12.97 -14.13
N LYS A 144 -2.62 11.94 -13.38
CA LYS A 144 -3.48 11.28 -12.37
C LYS A 144 -4.03 12.27 -11.35
N LYS A 145 -3.21 13.20 -10.86
CA LYS A 145 -3.63 14.24 -9.91
C LYS A 145 -4.67 15.18 -10.51
N LEU A 146 -4.46 15.62 -11.76
CA LEU A 146 -5.43 16.45 -12.47
C LEU A 146 -6.76 15.71 -12.64
N VAL A 147 -6.73 14.45 -13.06
CA VAL A 147 -7.92 13.58 -13.19
C VAL A 147 -8.63 13.43 -11.85
N ALA A 148 -7.88 13.19 -10.76
CA ALA A 148 -8.42 13.07 -9.41
C ALA A 148 -9.06 14.37 -8.90
N GLN A 149 -8.56 15.54 -9.30
CA GLN A 149 -9.11 16.83 -8.90
C GLN A 149 -10.29 17.29 -9.77
N THR A 150 -10.51 16.68 -10.93
CA THR A 150 -11.51 17.15 -11.92
C THR A 150 -12.53 16.09 -12.31
N VAL A 151 -12.08 14.98 -12.94
CA VAL A 151 -12.95 13.88 -13.38
C VAL A 151 -13.60 13.19 -12.20
N HIS A 152 -12.84 12.86 -11.16
CA HIS A 152 -13.33 12.09 -10.02
C HIS A 152 -14.52 12.77 -9.31
N PRO A 153 -14.46 14.06 -8.92
CA PRO A 153 -15.62 14.74 -8.35
C PRO A 153 -16.86 14.78 -9.26
N LEU A 154 -16.68 14.79 -10.59
CA LEU A 154 -17.81 14.70 -11.51
C LEU A 154 -18.39 13.29 -11.55
N MET A 155 -17.52 12.29 -11.70
CA MET A 155 -17.90 10.87 -11.73
C MET A 155 -18.60 10.45 -10.44
N ILE A 156 -18.09 10.84 -9.27
CA ILE A 156 -18.71 10.53 -7.98
C ILE A 156 -20.13 11.11 -7.90
N ARG A 157 -20.31 12.39 -8.24
CA ARG A 157 -21.64 13.02 -8.23
C ARG A 157 -22.59 12.35 -9.21
N PHE A 158 -22.11 12.06 -10.41
CA PHE A 158 -22.93 11.42 -11.43
C PHE A 158 -23.30 9.98 -11.04
N CYS A 159 -22.37 9.19 -10.52
CA CYS A 159 -22.65 7.85 -10.02
C CYS A 159 -23.64 7.88 -8.86
N GLY A 160 -23.49 8.82 -7.91
CA GLY A 160 -24.45 8.99 -6.82
C GLY A 160 -25.87 9.27 -7.30
N VAL A 161 -26.02 10.16 -8.28
CA VAL A 161 -27.33 10.50 -8.89
C VAL A 161 -27.89 9.35 -9.73
N TYR A 162 -27.03 8.63 -10.46
CA TYR A 162 -27.44 7.51 -11.31
C TYR A 162 -27.86 6.28 -10.50
N LEU A 163 -27.14 5.99 -9.41
CA LEU A 163 -27.42 4.86 -8.53
C LEU A 163 -28.45 5.17 -7.45
N ASP A 164 -28.87 6.44 -7.33
CA ASP A 164 -29.84 6.89 -6.34
C ASP A 164 -31.09 6.01 -6.35
N GLN A 165 -31.50 5.54 -5.18
CA GLN A 165 -32.64 4.65 -5.00
C GLN A 165 -33.90 5.45 -4.61
N GLY A 166 -34.06 6.69 -5.08
CA GLY A 166 -35.23 7.53 -4.78
C GLY A 166 -35.09 8.38 -3.52
N ILE A 167 -33.86 8.65 -3.07
CA ILE A 167 -33.60 9.61 -1.97
C ILE A 167 -33.65 11.03 -2.53
N ALA A 168 -33.19 11.24 -3.77
CA ALA A 168 -33.25 12.53 -4.42
C ALA A 168 -34.67 12.86 -4.90
N TYR A 169 -35.09 14.12 -4.71
CA TYR A 169 -36.39 14.62 -5.17
C TYR A 169 -36.52 14.65 -6.70
N TRP A 170 -35.41 14.81 -7.43
CA TRP A 170 -35.41 14.91 -8.89
C TRP A 170 -35.10 13.56 -9.55
N PRO A 171 -36.07 12.92 -10.23
CA PRO A 171 -35.83 11.68 -10.93
C PRO A 171 -35.05 11.90 -12.22
N ILE A 172 -34.17 10.95 -12.53
CA ILE A 172 -33.33 10.93 -13.73
C ILE A 172 -33.82 9.79 -14.62
N LEU A 173 -33.90 10.01 -15.94
CA LEU A 173 -34.26 8.95 -16.86
C LEU A 173 -33.05 8.04 -17.13
N ARG A 174 -33.20 6.75 -16.78
CA ARG A 174 -32.10 5.76 -16.80
C ARG A 174 -32.25 4.70 -17.90
N GLU A 175 -33.33 4.71 -18.67
CA GLU A 175 -33.68 3.65 -19.64
C GLU A 175 -32.59 3.39 -20.69
N GLY A 176 -31.76 4.38 -21.00
CA GLY A 176 -30.66 4.26 -21.97
C GLY A 176 -29.36 3.67 -21.42
N GLY A 177 -29.26 3.37 -20.11
CA GLY A 177 -28.01 2.98 -19.47
C GLY A 177 -27.12 4.16 -19.10
N PHE A 178 -26.06 3.88 -18.34
CA PHE A 178 -25.23 4.90 -17.68
C PHE A 178 -24.61 5.88 -18.67
N TYR A 179 -24.10 5.39 -19.80
CA TYR A 179 -23.44 6.20 -20.82
C TYR A 179 -24.45 7.11 -21.56
N ARG A 180 -25.62 6.58 -21.96
CA ARG A 180 -26.64 7.39 -22.65
C ARG A 180 -27.21 8.46 -21.74
N THR A 181 -27.46 8.12 -20.48
CA THR A 181 -27.93 9.10 -19.49
C THR A 181 -26.87 10.20 -19.29
N PHE A 182 -25.58 9.86 -19.22
CA PHE A 182 -24.51 10.85 -19.16
C PHE A 182 -24.53 11.80 -20.36
N LEU A 183 -24.60 11.26 -21.59
CA LEU A 183 -24.71 12.07 -22.80
C LEU A 183 -25.91 13.02 -22.71
N SER A 184 -27.09 12.50 -22.35
CA SER A 184 -28.33 13.28 -22.32
C SER A 184 -28.30 14.47 -21.37
N LEU A 185 -27.56 14.37 -20.25
CA LEU A 185 -27.48 15.41 -19.23
C LEU A 185 -26.38 16.42 -19.56
N PHE A 186 -25.20 15.94 -19.96
CA PHE A 186 -24.01 16.78 -20.15
C PHE A 186 -23.88 17.35 -21.56
N SER A 187 -24.77 17.00 -22.51
CA SER A 187 -24.86 17.63 -23.83
C SER A 187 -25.81 18.83 -23.89
N GLN A 188 -26.52 19.14 -22.80
CA GLN A 188 -27.47 20.25 -22.72
C GLN A 188 -26.76 21.59 -22.44
N SER A 189 -27.39 22.69 -22.83
CA SER A 189 -26.93 24.04 -22.48
C SER A 189 -27.46 24.40 -21.08
N ALA A 190 -26.66 24.25 -20.03
CA ALA A 190 -27.06 24.77 -18.71
C ALA A 190 -25.85 25.15 -17.82
N GLY A 191 -25.96 26.33 -17.22
CA GLY A 191 -25.13 26.78 -16.09
C GLY A 191 -23.70 27.23 -16.41
N PRO A 192 -22.98 27.77 -15.41
CA PRO A 192 -21.57 28.10 -15.52
C PRO A 192 -20.74 26.82 -15.70
N VAL A 193 -20.01 26.76 -16.82
CA VAL A 193 -19.16 25.62 -17.17
C VAL A 193 -17.81 25.79 -16.49
N LEU A 194 -17.38 24.80 -15.71
CA LEU A 194 -16.03 24.78 -15.13
C LEU A 194 -14.98 24.90 -16.27
N PRO A 195 -13.86 25.59 -16.07
CA PRO A 195 -12.89 25.86 -17.15
C PRO A 195 -12.45 24.62 -17.93
N TRP A 196 -12.32 23.48 -17.23
CA TRP A 196 -11.90 22.21 -17.81
C TRP A 196 -12.99 21.52 -18.66
N MET A 197 -14.27 21.85 -18.47
CA MET A 197 -15.41 21.26 -19.19
C MET A 197 -15.75 21.99 -20.50
N LYS A 198 -15.18 23.17 -20.77
CA LYS A 198 -15.49 23.92 -22.00
C LYS A 198 -14.98 23.14 -23.22
N GLY A 199 -15.89 22.84 -24.16
CA GLY A 199 -15.67 21.97 -25.31
C GLY A 199 -16.21 20.54 -25.11
N LEU A 200 -16.56 20.15 -23.88
CA LEU A 200 -17.07 18.81 -23.58
C LEU A 200 -18.44 18.60 -24.23
N LYS A 201 -19.34 19.59 -24.10
CA LYS A 201 -20.70 19.54 -24.65
C LYS A 201 -20.68 19.22 -26.14
N GLU A 202 -19.91 19.97 -26.92
CA GLU A 202 -19.80 19.81 -28.37
C GLU A 202 -19.31 18.40 -28.71
N ARG A 203 -18.32 17.90 -27.96
CA ARG A 203 -17.81 16.53 -28.12
C ARG A 203 -18.89 15.48 -27.84
N LEU A 204 -19.69 15.64 -26.78
CA LEU A 204 -20.78 14.71 -26.47
C LEU A 204 -21.90 14.78 -27.51
N GLN A 205 -22.21 15.98 -28.04
CA GLN A 205 -23.19 16.15 -29.12
C GLN A 205 -22.77 15.45 -30.42
N CYS A 206 -21.47 15.46 -30.77
CA CYS A 206 -20.97 14.69 -31.90
C CYS A 206 -21.19 13.18 -31.70
N GLN A 207 -20.97 12.65 -30.50
CA GLN A 207 -21.21 11.24 -30.19
C GLN A 207 -22.69 10.85 -30.32
N ILE A 208 -23.60 11.75 -29.93
CA ILE A 208 -25.05 11.57 -30.12
C ILE A 208 -25.39 11.56 -31.62
N ALA A 209 -24.90 12.54 -32.38
CA ALA A 209 -25.17 12.67 -33.81
C ALA A 209 -24.68 11.46 -34.62
N GLU A 210 -23.49 10.96 -34.28
CA GLU A 210 -22.90 9.75 -34.88
C GLU A 210 -23.41 8.44 -34.28
N ARG A 211 -24.37 8.50 -33.34
CA ARG A 211 -25.01 7.35 -32.69
C ARG A 211 -24.03 6.37 -32.05
N TRP A 212 -22.96 6.87 -31.41
CA TRP A 212 -21.99 6.02 -30.74
C TRP A 212 -22.64 5.20 -29.62
N ASN A 213 -22.21 3.95 -29.45
CA ASN A 213 -22.45 3.15 -28.26
C ASN A 213 -21.26 3.28 -27.28
N ALA A 214 -21.39 2.74 -26.07
CA ALA A 214 -20.34 2.81 -25.06
C ALA A 214 -19.03 2.14 -25.51
N GLU A 215 -19.12 1.00 -26.21
CA GLU A 215 -17.95 0.29 -26.76
C GLU A 215 -17.14 1.17 -27.71
N LYS A 216 -17.79 1.79 -28.71
CA LYS A 216 -17.13 2.71 -29.63
C LYS A 216 -16.56 3.93 -28.90
N ALA A 217 -17.29 4.47 -27.93
CA ALA A 217 -16.81 5.61 -27.15
C ALA A 217 -15.56 5.24 -26.32
N LEU A 218 -15.55 4.08 -25.67
CA LEU A 218 -14.39 3.59 -24.94
C LEU A 218 -13.19 3.38 -25.86
N GLU A 219 -13.38 2.66 -26.98
CA GLU A 219 -12.33 2.40 -27.97
C GLU A 219 -11.70 3.71 -28.48
N GLN A 220 -12.53 4.68 -28.89
CA GLN A 220 -12.04 5.95 -29.42
C GLN A 220 -11.27 6.76 -28.37
N ALA A 221 -11.72 6.75 -27.11
CA ALA A 221 -11.01 7.42 -26.04
C ALA A 221 -9.66 6.76 -25.72
N LEU A 222 -9.60 5.42 -25.68
CA LEU A 222 -8.36 4.66 -25.46
C LEU A 222 -7.33 4.97 -26.56
N ARG A 223 -7.75 4.95 -27.82
CA ARG A 223 -6.90 5.32 -28.96
C ARG A 223 -6.42 6.76 -28.88
N GLN A 224 -7.29 7.70 -28.53
CA GLN A 224 -6.94 9.12 -28.39
C GLN A 224 -5.91 9.35 -27.27
N LEU A 225 -6.01 8.62 -26.17
CA LEU A 225 -5.06 8.67 -25.05
C LEU A 225 -3.74 7.96 -25.36
N GLY A 226 -3.60 7.34 -26.53
CA GLY A 226 -2.38 6.70 -27.00
C GLY A 226 -2.17 5.26 -26.52
N TYR A 227 -3.20 4.60 -25.97
CA TYR A 227 -3.09 3.20 -25.55
C TYR A 227 -3.07 2.25 -26.73
N ARG A 228 -2.11 1.32 -26.73
CA ARG A 228 -2.08 0.18 -27.66
C ARG A 228 -3.05 -0.92 -27.19
N ALA A 229 -3.50 -1.77 -28.10
CA ALA A 229 -4.52 -2.79 -27.82
C ALA A 229 -4.12 -3.71 -26.66
N GLU A 230 -2.84 -4.05 -26.54
CA GLU A 230 -2.30 -4.91 -25.48
C GLU A 230 -2.39 -4.25 -24.09
N GLN A 231 -2.55 -2.92 -24.04
CA GLN A 231 -2.61 -2.14 -22.81
C GLN A 231 -4.06 -1.84 -22.39
N TRP A 232 -5.05 -2.16 -23.22
CA TRP A 232 -6.44 -1.76 -22.97
C TRP A 232 -7.03 -2.40 -21.73
N GLU A 233 -6.76 -3.69 -21.50
CA GLU A 233 -7.23 -4.41 -20.32
C GLU A 233 -6.71 -3.78 -19.04
N GLN A 234 -5.39 -3.64 -18.92
CA GLN A 234 -4.76 -2.99 -17.76
C GLN A 234 -5.26 -1.55 -17.58
N ALA A 235 -5.39 -0.79 -18.67
CA ALA A 235 -5.90 0.57 -18.61
C ALA A 235 -7.33 0.61 -18.06
N CYS A 236 -8.21 -0.31 -18.48
CA CYS A 236 -9.57 -0.40 -17.97
C CYS A 236 -9.60 -0.78 -16.48
N LEU A 237 -8.78 -1.74 -16.08
CA LEU A 237 -8.65 -2.14 -14.68
C LEU A 237 -8.18 -0.98 -13.80
N ASP A 238 -7.14 -0.25 -14.22
CA ASP A 238 -6.62 0.92 -13.50
C ASP A 238 -7.72 1.98 -13.28
N ARG A 239 -8.60 2.21 -14.28
CA ARG A 239 -9.70 3.18 -14.20
C ARG A 239 -10.87 2.70 -13.36
N ALA A 240 -11.17 1.41 -13.39
CA ALA A 240 -12.15 0.81 -12.49
C ALA A 240 -11.69 0.96 -11.03
N LEU A 241 -10.40 0.75 -10.77
CA LEU A 241 -9.80 0.89 -9.45
C LEU A 241 -9.54 2.35 -9.03
N ALA A 242 -9.49 3.30 -9.97
CA ALA A 242 -9.28 4.72 -9.64
C ALA A 242 -10.42 5.32 -8.79
N LEU A 243 -11.64 4.79 -8.91
CA LEU A 243 -12.78 5.15 -8.06
C LEU A 243 -13.37 3.88 -7.44
N ARG A 244 -12.58 3.26 -6.56
CA ARG A 244 -12.98 2.09 -5.78
C ARG A 244 -14.34 2.32 -5.12
N GLY A 245 -15.16 1.27 -5.07
CA GLY A 245 -16.55 1.35 -4.63
C GLY A 245 -17.54 1.67 -5.74
N TRP A 246 -17.36 2.76 -6.50
CA TRP A 246 -18.32 3.16 -7.55
C TRP A 246 -18.35 2.20 -8.74
N ALA A 247 -17.20 1.93 -9.34
CA ALA A 247 -17.09 0.96 -10.43
C ALA A 247 -17.53 -0.44 -9.98
N GLY A 248 -17.19 -0.80 -8.73
CA GLY A 248 -17.60 -2.05 -8.10
C GLY A 248 -19.12 -2.16 -7.92
N MET A 249 -19.80 -1.11 -7.46
CA MET A 249 -21.26 -1.08 -7.35
C MET A 249 -21.94 -1.23 -8.71
N ILE A 250 -21.44 -0.55 -9.74
CA ILE A 250 -21.96 -0.66 -11.12
C ILE A 250 -21.78 -2.09 -11.63
N HIS A 251 -20.59 -2.67 -11.46
CA HIS A 251 -20.32 -4.05 -11.86
C HIS A 251 -21.17 -5.08 -11.09
N GLN A 252 -21.39 -4.83 -9.79
CA GLN A 252 -22.23 -5.68 -8.95
C GLN A 252 -23.68 -5.63 -9.43
N LEU A 253 -24.22 -4.44 -9.71
CA LEU A 253 -25.60 -4.28 -10.19
C LEU A 253 -25.80 -4.78 -11.62
N GLU A 254 -24.75 -4.79 -12.44
CA GLU A 254 -24.76 -5.43 -13.78
C GLU A 254 -25.02 -6.94 -13.67
N HIS A 255 -24.41 -7.63 -12.69
CA HIS A 255 -24.53 -9.09 -12.53
C HIS A 255 -25.62 -9.51 -11.54
N ARG A 256 -25.90 -8.67 -10.55
CA ARG A 256 -26.80 -8.92 -9.41
C ARG A 256 -27.73 -7.72 -9.20
N PRO A 257 -28.65 -7.44 -10.15
CA PRO A 257 -29.61 -6.35 -10.03
C PRO A 257 -30.56 -6.55 -8.83
N ASP A 258 -30.73 -7.78 -8.36
CA ASP A 258 -31.50 -8.12 -7.15
C ASP A 258 -30.97 -7.48 -5.87
N LEU A 259 -29.71 -7.02 -5.86
CA LEU A 259 -29.10 -6.35 -4.72
C LEU A 259 -29.49 -4.87 -4.60
N ALA A 260 -30.17 -4.30 -5.60
CA ALA A 260 -30.68 -2.95 -5.51
C ALA A 260 -31.84 -2.90 -4.49
N PRO A 261 -31.81 -2.00 -3.49
CA PRO A 261 -32.85 -1.92 -2.47
C PRO A 261 -34.26 -1.66 -3.00
N ILE A 262 -34.38 -0.87 -4.08
CA ILE A 262 -35.68 -0.48 -4.65
C ILE A 262 -35.78 -0.91 -6.11
N ALA A 263 -34.87 -0.42 -6.95
CA ALA A 263 -34.86 -0.75 -8.37
C ALA A 263 -33.44 -0.65 -8.91
N ALA A 264 -32.98 -1.71 -9.57
CA ALA A 264 -31.69 -1.70 -10.25
C ALA A 264 -31.78 -0.82 -11.51
N PRO A 265 -31.02 0.27 -11.59
CA PRO A 265 -30.85 0.96 -12.86
C PRO A 265 -30.08 0.04 -13.83
N PRO A 266 -30.27 0.18 -15.15
CA PRO A 266 -29.48 -0.57 -16.12
C PRO A 266 -28.01 -0.17 -15.98
N CYS A 267 -27.19 -1.09 -15.49
CA CYS A 267 -25.77 -0.88 -15.24
C CYS A 267 -24.96 -1.78 -16.16
N ARG A 268 -23.98 -1.20 -16.84
CA ARG A 268 -22.89 -1.94 -17.48
C ARG A 268 -21.57 -1.30 -17.12
N LEU A 269 -20.57 -2.08 -16.73
CA LEU A 269 -19.24 -1.56 -16.41
C LEU A 269 -18.62 -0.84 -17.62
N ILE A 270 -18.91 -1.30 -18.84
CA ILE A 270 -18.43 -0.66 -20.06
C ILE A 270 -18.98 0.76 -20.25
N ASP A 271 -20.21 1.03 -19.80
CA ASP A 271 -20.78 2.37 -19.87
C ASP A 271 -20.04 3.32 -18.93
N TYR A 272 -19.73 2.86 -17.71
CA TYR A 272 -18.95 3.59 -16.74
C TYR A 272 -17.55 3.92 -17.27
N LEU A 273 -16.86 2.92 -17.82
CA LEU A 273 -15.52 3.09 -18.39
C LEU A 273 -15.57 4.04 -19.60
N ALA A 274 -16.56 3.91 -20.48
CA ALA A 274 -16.72 4.81 -21.62
C ALA A 274 -16.82 6.27 -21.18
N VAL A 275 -17.65 6.58 -20.18
CA VAL A 275 -17.76 7.95 -19.65
C VAL A 275 -16.43 8.41 -19.03
N TYR A 276 -15.81 7.57 -18.18
CA TYR A 276 -14.56 7.92 -17.52
C TYR A 276 -13.47 8.26 -18.55
N PHE A 277 -13.23 7.37 -19.51
CA PHE A 277 -12.20 7.55 -20.53
C PHE A 277 -12.49 8.73 -21.46
N GLN A 278 -13.77 9.00 -21.76
CA GLN A 278 -14.15 10.19 -22.54
C GLN A 278 -13.82 11.49 -21.81
N LEU A 279 -14.03 11.55 -20.50
CA LEU A 279 -13.66 12.70 -19.67
C LEU A 279 -12.13 12.85 -19.57
N GLU A 280 -11.41 11.75 -19.39
CA GLU A 280 -9.95 11.76 -19.38
C GLU A 280 -9.37 12.23 -20.71
N ALA A 281 -9.87 11.71 -21.84
CA ALA A 281 -9.45 12.14 -23.19
C ALA A 281 -9.77 13.62 -23.46
N HIS A 282 -10.89 14.12 -22.93
CA HIS A 282 -11.22 15.54 -23.00
C HIS A 282 -10.22 16.41 -22.23
N LEU A 283 -9.84 16.01 -21.01
CA LEU A 283 -8.84 16.71 -20.22
C LEU A 283 -7.45 16.69 -20.87
N ASP A 284 -7.04 15.55 -21.42
CA ASP A 284 -5.76 15.39 -22.11
C ASP A 284 -5.64 16.38 -23.28
N THR A 285 -6.73 16.56 -24.03
CA THR A 285 -6.82 17.55 -25.12
C THR A 285 -6.70 18.99 -24.60
N ARG A 286 -7.27 19.28 -23.42
CA ARG A 286 -7.31 20.63 -22.84
C ARG A 286 -6.03 21.03 -22.13
N TYR A 287 -5.36 20.08 -21.52
CA TYR A 287 -4.18 20.30 -20.69
C TYR A 287 -3.03 19.39 -21.15
N PRO A 288 -2.54 19.53 -22.41
CA PRO A 288 -1.47 18.69 -22.93
C PRO A 288 -0.14 18.90 -22.18
N GLN A 289 0.00 20.02 -21.46
CA GLN A 289 1.14 20.32 -20.60
C GLN A 289 1.27 19.32 -19.44
N ALA A 290 0.17 18.72 -18.99
CA ALA A 290 0.19 17.68 -17.95
C ALA A 290 0.84 16.36 -18.44
N ASN A 291 1.01 16.19 -19.77
CA ASN A 291 1.77 15.10 -20.39
C ASN A 291 3.26 15.39 -20.56
N ARG A 292 3.79 16.54 -20.07
CA ARG A 292 5.23 16.78 -20.13
C ARG A 292 5.94 15.67 -19.35
N LYS A 293 6.89 15.01 -20.02
CA LYS A 293 7.80 14.04 -19.39
C LYS A 293 8.55 14.76 -18.27
N ASN A 294 8.12 14.53 -17.04
CA ASN A 294 8.88 14.99 -15.89
C ASN A 294 10.20 14.20 -15.86
N PHE A 295 11.33 14.88 -15.67
CA PHE A 295 12.63 14.21 -15.58
C PHE A 295 12.74 13.42 -14.26
N PRO A 296 13.15 12.15 -14.28
CA PRO A 296 13.17 11.30 -13.10
C PRO A 296 13.99 11.96 -12.00
N ARG A 297 13.35 12.21 -10.86
CA ARG A 297 14.02 12.76 -9.68
C ARG A 297 14.59 11.58 -8.89
N HIS A 298 15.86 11.67 -8.56
CA HIS A 298 16.54 10.71 -7.71
C HIS A 298 16.79 11.37 -6.37
N GLU A 299 16.32 10.75 -5.30
CA GLU A 299 16.60 11.21 -3.94
C GLU A 299 17.01 10.01 -3.08
N LYS A 300 17.77 10.29 -2.03
CA LYS A 300 18.14 9.28 -1.04
C LYS A 300 16.92 8.97 -0.18
N ASN A 301 16.65 7.68 0.07
CA ASN A 301 15.58 7.26 0.96
C ASN A 301 15.98 7.54 2.41
N LEU A 302 15.63 8.72 2.92
CA LEU A 302 15.98 9.16 4.27
C LEU A 302 15.34 8.30 5.37
N SER A 303 14.17 7.71 5.10
CA SER A 303 13.51 6.80 6.06
C SER A 303 14.32 5.53 6.26
N LEU A 304 14.80 4.92 5.16
CA LEU A 304 15.69 3.76 5.21
C LEU A 304 17.02 4.10 5.91
N LEU A 305 17.62 5.25 5.56
CA LEU A 305 18.86 5.71 6.19
C LEU A 305 18.72 5.83 7.71
N HIS A 306 17.61 6.44 8.16
CA HIS A 306 17.33 6.63 9.57
C HIS A 306 17.04 5.31 10.28
N GLU A 307 16.28 4.40 9.66
CA GLU A 307 16.05 3.06 10.21
C GLU A 307 17.35 2.29 10.38
N ALA A 308 18.19 2.23 9.35
CA ALA A 308 19.50 1.58 9.42
C ALA A 308 20.40 2.22 10.50
N PHE A 309 20.42 3.55 10.59
CA PHE A 309 21.17 4.27 11.61
C PHE A 309 20.71 3.92 13.04
N LEU A 310 19.41 3.83 13.29
CA LEU A 310 18.89 3.38 14.58
C LEU A 310 19.24 1.91 14.84
N LEU A 311 19.08 1.03 13.85
CA LEU A 311 19.38 -0.40 14.03
C LEU A 311 20.85 -0.64 14.35
N ALA A 312 21.77 0.08 13.70
CA ALA A 312 23.18 0.04 14.04
C ALA A 312 23.41 0.45 15.50
N GLN A 313 22.71 1.47 16.01
CA GLN A 313 22.79 1.85 17.43
C GLN A 313 22.30 0.75 18.36
N PHE A 314 21.12 0.17 18.10
CA PHE A 314 20.56 -0.89 18.95
C PHE A 314 21.39 -2.17 18.88
N ALA A 315 22.05 -2.45 17.75
CA ALA A 315 22.95 -3.59 17.57
C ALA A 315 24.35 -3.34 18.17
N GLY A 316 24.66 -2.11 18.60
CA GLY A 316 25.98 -1.74 19.11
C GLY A 316 27.06 -1.65 18.03
N LEU A 317 26.66 -1.45 16.77
CA LEU A 317 27.55 -1.32 15.62
C LEU A 317 28.03 0.13 15.49
N GLY A 318 29.27 0.37 15.89
CA GLY A 318 29.96 1.65 15.67
C GLY A 318 30.64 1.70 14.30
N PRO A 319 31.23 2.86 13.91
CA PRO A 319 31.97 2.98 12.65
C PRO A 319 33.09 1.95 12.47
N ASN A 320 33.70 1.48 13.56
CA ASN A 320 34.75 0.43 13.54
C ASN A 320 34.20 -0.94 13.12
N SER A 321 32.90 -1.19 13.29
CA SER A 321 32.23 -2.42 12.84
C SER A 321 32.07 -2.47 11.32
N PHE A 322 32.29 -1.35 10.62
CA PHE A 322 32.24 -1.22 9.17
C PHE A 322 33.66 -0.98 8.66
N GLY A 323 34.40 -2.05 8.36
CA GLY A 323 35.80 -1.98 7.95
C GLY A 323 35.98 -1.41 6.54
N GLN A 324 35.00 -1.58 5.66
CA GLN A 324 35.03 -1.12 4.28
C GLN A 324 33.71 -0.42 3.88
N PRO A 325 33.72 0.42 2.82
CA PRO A 325 32.49 1.02 2.29
C PRO A 325 31.42 -0.01 1.91
N GLN A 326 31.85 -1.21 1.46
CA GLN A 326 30.92 -2.28 1.10
C GLN A 326 30.08 -2.74 2.29
N ASP A 327 30.64 -2.76 3.50
CA ASP A 327 29.95 -3.19 4.72
C ASP A 327 28.74 -2.29 5.04
N TYR A 328 28.88 -0.98 4.81
CA TYR A 328 27.76 -0.03 4.97
C TYR A 328 26.65 -0.31 3.96
N LYS A 329 27.02 -0.64 2.72
CA LYS A 329 26.08 -0.96 1.65
C LYS A 329 25.34 -2.27 1.93
N ASP A 330 26.06 -3.32 2.29
CA ASP A 330 25.46 -4.63 2.61
C ASP A 330 24.48 -4.51 3.77
N PHE A 331 24.83 -3.74 4.81
CA PHE A 331 23.93 -3.47 5.93
C PHE A 331 22.67 -2.70 5.50
N LEU A 332 22.81 -1.68 4.64
CA LEU A 332 21.67 -0.96 4.08
C LEU A 332 20.78 -1.86 3.21
N ASP A 333 21.38 -2.73 2.41
CA ASP A 333 20.68 -3.68 1.55
C ASP A 333 19.93 -4.74 2.39
N GLU A 334 20.50 -5.19 3.52
CA GLU A 334 19.80 -6.10 4.45
C GLU A 334 18.60 -5.42 5.13
N VAL A 335 18.77 -4.19 5.62
CA VAL A 335 17.66 -3.43 6.22
C VAL A 335 16.57 -3.13 5.19
N ALA A 336 16.95 -2.82 3.95
CA ALA A 336 16.01 -2.57 2.86
C ALA A 336 15.29 -3.84 2.40
N GLY A 337 15.99 -4.98 2.42
CA GLY A 337 15.45 -6.30 2.11
C GLY A 337 14.37 -6.70 3.10
N PHE A 338 14.61 -6.49 4.39
CA PHE A 338 13.66 -6.81 5.45
C PHE A 338 12.67 -5.67 5.75
N HIS A 339 11.92 -5.29 4.71
CA HIS A 339 11.02 -4.15 4.71
C HIS A 339 9.77 -4.38 5.58
N GLU A 340 9.03 -3.29 5.86
CA GLU A 340 7.89 -3.27 6.79
C GLU A 340 6.82 -4.36 6.56
N ILE A 341 6.40 -4.58 5.31
CA ILE A 341 5.39 -5.62 5.01
C ILE A 341 5.91 -7.02 5.36
N GLU A 342 7.19 -7.31 5.11
CA GLU A 342 7.78 -8.61 5.41
C GLU A 342 7.94 -8.79 6.94
N ARG A 343 8.33 -7.75 7.67
CA ARG A 343 8.37 -7.79 9.14
C ARG A 343 7.00 -8.05 9.74
N ARG A 344 5.97 -7.32 9.29
CA ARG A 344 4.58 -7.51 9.75
C ARG A 344 4.05 -8.89 9.39
N ARG A 345 4.48 -9.48 8.27
CA ARG A 345 4.17 -10.87 7.90
C ARG A 345 4.75 -11.85 8.93
N TYR A 346 6.02 -11.76 9.30
CA TYR A 346 6.60 -12.67 10.30
C TYR A 346 6.05 -12.45 11.71
N LEU A 347 5.76 -11.20 12.10
CA LEU A 347 5.06 -10.91 13.35
C LEU A 347 3.66 -11.53 13.39
N PHE A 348 2.94 -11.47 12.25
CA PHE A 348 1.64 -12.12 12.10
C PHE A 348 1.78 -13.64 12.22
N LEU A 349 2.77 -14.24 11.56
CA LEU A 349 3.00 -15.69 11.64
C LEU A 349 3.34 -16.14 13.07
N ALA A 350 4.18 -15.40 13.77
CA ALA A 350 4.52 -15.71 15.17
C ALA A 350 3.29 -15.58 16.08
N TYR A 351 2.46 -14.56 15.86
CA TYR A 351 1.19 -14.39 16.58
C TYR A 351 0.22 -15.56 16.36
N GLU A 352 0.05 -16.01 15.12
CA GLU A 352 -0.79 -17.18 14.80
C GLU A 352 -0.18 -18.48 15.34
N HIS A 353 1.15 -18.64 15.25
CA HIS A 353 1.88 -19.80 15.78
C HIS A 353 1.64 -19.96 17.29
N HIS A 354 1.77 -18.87 18.06
CA HIS A 354 1.49 -18.86 19.48
C HIS A 354 0.07 -19.33 19.79
N TYR A 355 -0.91 -18.80 19.04
CA TYR A 355 -2.31 -19.16 19.21
C TYR A 355 -2.54 -20.65 18.94
N VAL A 356 -1.96 -21.19 17.86
CA VAL A 356 -2.06 -22.61 17.50
C VAL A 356 -1.44 -23.49 18.60
N ILE A 357 -0.23 -23.18 19.06
CA ILE A 357 0.43 -23.96 20.13
C ILE A 357 -0.42 -23.92 21.40
N SER A 358 -0.88 -22.74 21.82
CA SER A 358 -1.71 -22.57 23.01
C SER A 358 -3.00 -23.43 22.96
N VAL A 359 -3.67 -23.47 21.80
CA VAL A 359 -4.85 -24.32 21.59
C VAL A 359 -4.49 -25.81 21.64
N LEU A 360 -3.42 -26.23 20.95
CA LEU A 360 -2.98 -27.63 20.93
C LEU A 360 -2.55 -28.13 22.32
N ASP A 361 -1.82 -27.31 23.07
CA ASP A 361 -1.41 -27.61 24.44
C ASP A 361 -2.62 -27.71 25.38
N SER A 362 -3.60 -26.82 25.21
CA SER A 362 -4.88 -26.88 25.95
C SER A 362 -5.64 -28.18 25.65
N LEU A 363 -5.74 -28.58 24.39
CA LEU A 363 -6.38 -29.83 23.99
C LEU A 363 -5.63 -31.06 24.54
N ARG A 364 -4.29 -31.05 24.51
CA ARG A 364 -3.45 -32.10 25.09
C ARG A 364 -3.71 -32.23 26.59
N GLY A 365 -3.71 -31.11 27.32
CA GLY A 365 -3.98 -31.10 28.76
C GLY A 365 -5.36 -31.65 29.11
N HIS A 366 -6.39 -31.27 28.34
CA HIS A 366 -7.75 -31.82 28.52
C HIS A 366 -7.83 -33.32 28.25
N HIS A 367 -7.13 -33.81 27.23
CA HIS A 367 -7.06 -35.24 26.92
C HIS A 367 -6.38 -36.05 28.03
N GLU A 368 -5.28 -35.55 28.59
CA GLU A 368 -4.56 -36.18 29.70
C GLU A 368 -5.40 -36.22 30.98
N GLN A 369 -6.09 -35.12 31.32
CA GLN A 369 -7.03 -35.09 32.43
C GLN A 369 -8.20 -36.07 32.22
N GLY A 370 -8.71 -36.18 30.99
CA GLY A 370 -9.74 -37.14 30.62
C GLY A 370 -9.28 -38.59 30.81
N LYS A 371 -8.06 -38.92 30.39
CA LYS A 371 -7.44 -40.24 30.62
C LYS A 371 -7.27 -40.53 32.11
N TYR A 372 -6.78 -39.56 32.88
CA TYR A 372 -6.61 -39.68 34.33
C TYR A 372 -7.94 -39.90 35.06
N ARG A 373 -9.00 -39.19 34.67
CA ARG A 373 -10.34 -39.40 35.24
C ARG A 373 -10.90 -40.78 34.89
N ARG A 374 -10.69 -41.26 33.65
CA ARG A 374 -11.09 -42.62 33.23
C ARG A 374 -10.34 -43.72 33.98
N SER A 375 -9.05 -43.54 34.28
CA SER A 375 -8.27 -44.52 35.04
C SER A 375 -8.64 -44.56 36.52
N LYS A 376 -9.25 -43.50 37.06
CA LYS A 376 -9.77 -43.41 38.44
C LYS A 376 -11.27 -43.69 38.58
N ALA A 377 -11.99 -43.93 37.49
CA ALA A 377 -13.40 -44.28 37.58
C ALA A 377 -13.57 -45.68 38.19
N PRO A 378 -14.41 -45.86 39.23
CA PRO A 378 -14.66 -47.18 39.79
C PRO A 378 -15.30 -48.08 38.73
N ARG A 379 -14.79 -49.32 38.62
CA ARG A 379 -15.30 -50.34 37.68
C ARG A 379 -16.69 -50.82 38.04
#